data_AF-A0A382TH14-F1
#
_entry.id   AF-A0A382TH14-F1
#
_cell.length_a   1.000
_cell.length_b   1.000
_cell.length_c   1.000
_cell.angle_alpha   90.00
_cell.angle_beta   90.00
_cell.angle_gamma   90.00
#
_symmetry.space_group_name_H-M   'P 1'
#
loop_
_entity.id
_entity.type
_entity.pdbx_description
1 polymer ?
#
loop_
_entity_poly.entity_id
_entity_poly.type
_entity_poly.pdbx_seq_one_letter_code
_entity_poly.pdbx_strand_id
1 'polypeptide(L)'
;MRAKVLRAELKYLNGIPEIQWWEVVENMVFMSFSPVPNDYEIIIRDAALKGNKRIDFGVHVWAVKNQPAGWRPGNGPYLGVVTARYGEFEEKD
;
A
#
# COMPACT_ATOMS: atom_id res chain seq x y z
N MET A 1 11.84 -13.43 -0.33
CA MET A 1 11.12 -13.88 -1.55
C MET A 1 9.80 -13.13 -1.76
N ARG A 2 8.96 -12.98 -0.73
CA ARG A 2 7.63 -12.32 -0.79
C ARG A 2 7.63 -10.89 -1.34
N ALA A 3 8.53 -10.02 -0.86
CA ALA A 3 8.62 -8.63 -1.33
C ALA A 3 8.86 -8.49 -2.84
N LYS A 4 9.66 -9.39 -3.44
CA LYS A 4 9.93 -9.38 -4.89
C LYS A 4 8.67 -9.73 -5.68
N VAL A 5 7.90 -10.71 -5.22
CA VAL A 5 6.62 -11.12 -5.83
C VAL A 5 5.58 -10.02 -5.68
N LEU A 6 5.46 -9.46 -4.48
CA LEU A 6 4.54 -8.36 -4.19
C LEU A 6 4.85 -7.12 -5.03
N ARG A 7 6.12 -6.76 -5.19
CA ARG A 7 6.54 -5.65 -6.07
C ARG A 7 6.20 -5.93 -7.55
N ALA A 8 6.31 -7.17 -8.01
CA ALA A 8 5.92 -7.51 -9.38
C ALA A 8 4.41 -7.37 -9.59
N GLU A 9 3.61 -7.82 -8.63
CA GLU A 9 2.15 -7.73 -8.65
C GLU A 9 1.66 -6.27 -8.65
N LEU A 10 2.24 -5.45 -7.78
CA LEU A 10 1.83 -4.06 -7.58
C LEU A 10 2.47 -3.08 -8.57
N LYS A 11 3.12 -3.58 -9.64
CA LYS A 11 3.80 -2.73 -10.63
C LYS A 11 2.84 -1.77 -11.35
N TYR A 12 1.54 -2.08 -11.38
CA TYR A 12 0.51 -1.22 -11.95
C TYR A 12 0.39 0.13 -11.22
N LEU A 13 0.81 0.23 -9.95
CA LEU A 13 0.80 1.49 -9.19
C LEU A 13 1.66 2.58 -9.86
N ASN A 14 2.67 2.22 -10.65
CA ASN A 14 3.45 3.17 -11.44
C ASN A 14 2.64 3.87 -12.54
N GLY A 15 1.45 3.35 -12.89
CA GLY A 15 0.54 3.96 -13.86
C GLY A 15 -0.47 4.92 -13.24
N ILE A 16 -0.48 5.09 -11.92
CA ILE A 16 -1.38 6.01 -11.21
C ILE A 16 -0.64 7.33 -10.99
N PRO A 17 -1.02 8.42 -11.67
CA PRO A 17 -0.24 9.66 -11.68
C PRO A 17 -0.17 10.34 -10.32
N GLU A 18 -1.14 10.13 -9.45
CA GLU A 18 -1.18 10.70 -8.10
C GLU A 18 -0.22 9.99 -7.14
N ILE A 19 0.26 8.79 -7.46
CA ILE A 19 1.26 8.08 -6.65
C ILE A 19 2.64 8.66 -6.95
N GLN A 20 3.16 9.45 -6.02
CA GLN A 20 4.48 10.06 -6.12
C GLN A 20 5.59 9.00 -6.01
N TRP A 21 5.42 8.03 -5.10
CA TRP A 21 6.29 6.88 -4.95
C TRP A 21 5.57 5.78 -4.18
N TRP A 22 6.07 4.55 -4.32
CA TRP A 22 5.67 3.43 -3.48
C TRP A 22 6.85 2.48 -3.26
N GLU A 23 6.83 1.79 -2.13
CA GLU A 23 7.87 0.87 -1.70
C GLU A 23 7.24 -0.40 -1.14
N VAL A 24 7.98 -1.50 -1.27
CA VAL A 24 7.65 -2.78 -0.63
C VAL A 24 8.78 -3.18 0.29
N VAL A 25 8.44 -3.43 1.54
CA VAL A 25 9.33 -4.00 2.57
C VAL A 25 8.64 -5.21 3.15
N GLU A 26 9.19 -6.40 2.92
CA GLU A 26 8.57 -7.68 3.32
C GLU A 26 7.15 -7.87 2.76
N ASN A 27 6.13 -7.69 3.59
CA ASN A 27 4.70 -7.74 3.28
C ASN A 27 4.00 -6.37 3.47
N MET A 28 4.78 -5.31 3.73
CA MET A 28 4.30 -3.95 3.87
C MET A 28 4.50 -3.18 2.57
N VAL A 29 3.49 -2.40 2.21
CA VAL A 29 3.51 -1.46 1.09
C VAL A 29 3.39 -0.07 1.67
N PHE A 30 4.28 0.83 1.28
CA PHE A 30 4.22 2.24 1.63
C PHE A 30 3.97 3.02 0.35
N MET A 31 3.05 3.98 0.36
CA MET A 31 2.80 4.83 -0.81
C MET A 31 2.51 6.26 -0.41
N SER A 32 3.05 7.20 -1.20
CA SER A 32 2.76 8.63 -1.05
C SER A 32 1.94 9.12 -2.22
N PHE A 33 0.91 9.91 -1.90
CA PHE A 33 0.08 10.61 -2.88
C PHE A 33 0.40 12.10 -2.96
N SER A 34 0.43 12.64 -4.18
CA SER A 34 0.55 14.07 -4.48
C SER A 34 -0.01 14.40 -5.87
N PRO A 35 -1.21 15.03 -6.00
CA PRO A 35 -2.19 15.30 -4.94
C PRO A 35 -2.82 14.02 -4.39
N VAL A 36 -3.63 14.13 -3.33
CA VAL A 36 -4.43 12.97 -2.83
C VAL A 36 -5.66 12.82 -3.71
N PRO A 37 -5.85 11.68 -4.40
CA PRO A 37 -7.04 11.47 -5.21
C PRO A 37 -8.24 11.15 -4.30
N ASN A 38 -9.45 11.48 -4.77
CA ASN A 38 -10.69 11.27 -3.98
C ASN A 38 -10.95 9.79 -3.68
N ASP A 39 -10.40 8.88 -4.48
CA ASP A 39 -10.53 7.43 -4.40
C ASP A 39 -9.26 6.73 -3.85
N TYR A 40 -8.39 7.46 -3.14
CA TYR A 40 -7.15 6.89 -2.58
C TYR A 40 -7.41 5.64 -1.72
N GLU A 41 -8.55 5.58 -1.02
CA GLU A 41 -8.96 4.42 -0.21
C GLU A 41 -9.18 3.17 -1.07
N ILE A 42 -9.77 3.33 -2.26
CA ILE A 42 -9.99 2.22 -3.20
C ILE A 42 -8.64 1.71 -3.70
N ILE A 43 -7.70 2.61 -4.00
CA ILE A 43 -6.36 2.27 -4.48
C ILE A 43 -5.61 1.45 -3.43
N ILE A 44 -5.59 1.88 -2.16
CA ILE A 44 -4.85 1.19 -1.10
C ILE A 44 -5.50 -0.15 -0.72
N ARG A 45 -6.83 -0.24 -0.82
CA ARG A 45 -7.59 -1.48 -0.63
C ARG A 45 -7.31 -2.49 -1.72
N ASP A 46 -7.33 -2.08 -2.98
CA ASP A 46 -6.99 -2.93 -4.13
C ASP A 46 -5.56 -3.45 -4.02
N ALA A 47 -4.60 -2.59 -3.67
CA ALA A 47 -3.21 -2.99 -3.46
C ALA A 47 -3.06 -4.04 -2.33
N ALA A 48 -3.78 -3.86 -1.22
CA ALA A 48 -3.76 -4.80 -0.11
C ALA A 48 -4.32 -6.17 -0.54
N LEU A 49 -5.49 -6.20 -1.19
CA LEU A 49 -6.14 -7.44 -1.63
C LEU A 49 -5.33 -8.17 -2.70
N LYS A 50 -4.88 -7.48 -3.75
CA LYS A 50 -4.07 -8.10 -4.80
C LYS A 50 -2.76 -8.65 -4.24
N GLY A 51 -2.13 -7.87 -3.37
CA GLY A 51 -0.93 -8.30 -2.66
C GLY A 51 -1.20 -9.57 -1.85
N ASN A 52 -2.24 -9.57 -1.00
CA ASN A 52 -2.61 -10.70 -0.16
C ASN A 52 -2.89 -11.96 -0.99
N LYS A 53 -3.73 -11.86 -2.02
CA LYS A 53 -4.04 -12.98 -2.93
C LYS A 53 -2.80 -13.54 -3.62
N ARG A 54 -1.81 -12.68 -3.91
CA ARG A 54 -0.61 -13.08 -4.63
C ARG A 54 0.40 -13.81 -3.75
N ILE A 55 0.57 -13.39 -2.50
CA ILE A 55 1.60 -13.93 -1.60
C ILE A 55 1.04 -14.87 -0.53
N ASP A 56 -0.28 -15.06 -0.49
CA ASP A 56 -1.02 -15.84 0.50
C ASP A 56 -0.60 -15.51 1.94
N PHE A 57 -0.49 -14.22 2.23
CA PHE A 57 -0.02 -13.70 3.50
C PHE A 57 -0.61 -12.32 3.76
N GLY A 58 -0.70 -11.92 5.03
CA GLY A 58 -1.19 -10.59 5.40
C GLY A 58 -0.39 -9.49 4.69
N VAL A 59 -1.07 -8.54 4.05
CA VAL A 59 -0.43 -7.37 3.40
C VAL A 59 -0.94 -6.10 4.05
N HIS A 60 0.00 -5.26 4.50
CA HIS A 60 -0.30 -3.97 5.13
C HIS A 60 0.07 -2.84 4.18
N VAL A 61 -0.87 -1.98 3.84
CA VAL A 61 -0.66 -0.82 2.96
C VAL A 61 -0.79 0.45 3.79
N TRP A 62 0.25 1.27 3.80
CA TRP A 62 0.29 2.58 4.43
C TRP A 62 0.24 3.67 3.36
N ALA A 63 -0.74 4.55 3.45
CA ALA A 63 -0.91 5.70 2.57
C ALA A 63 -0.51 6.97 3.29
N VAL A 64 0.30 7.81 2.66
CA VAL A 64 0.71 9.12 3.19
C VAL A 64 0.52 10.22 2.14
N LYS A 65 0.46 11.47 2.59
CA LYS A 65 0.29 12.65 1.73
C LYS A 65 1.58 13.46 1.69
N ASN A 66 2.09 13.71 0.48
CA ASN A 66 3.24 14.59 0.24
C ASN A 66 4.47 14.26 1.13
N GLN A 67 4.68 12.99 1.46
CA GLN A 67 5.86 12.55 2.22
C GLN A 67 6.96 12.10 1.27
N PRO A 68 8.24 12.22 1.64
CA PRO A 68 9.34 11.66 0.86
C PRO A 68 9.41 10.13 0.97
N ALA A 69 10.08 9.50 0.00
CA ALA A 69 10.37 8.06 0.03
C ALA A 69 11.13 7.68 1.31
N GLY A 70 11.00 6.42 1.75
CA GLY A 70 11.53 5.96 3.03
C GLY A 70 10.69 6.31 4.26
N TRP A 71 9.50 6.93 4.13
CA TRP A 71 8.58 7.13 5.25
C TRP A 71 8.17 5.78 5.87
N ARG A 72 8.07 5.72 7.21
CA ARG A 72 7.64 4.54 7.98
C ARG A 72 6.72 4.96 9.13
N PRO A 73 5.90 4.04 9.69
CA PRO A 73 5.06 4.33 10.85
C PRO A 73 5.89 4.90 12.00
N GLY A 74 5.42 5.99 12.61
CA GLY A 74 6.16 6.74 13.63
C GLY A 74 6.90 7.97 13.09
N ASN A 75 7.13 8.08 11.77
CA ASN A 75 7.82 9.23 11.17
C ASN A 75 6.89 10.43 10.87
N GLY A 76 5.58 10.31 11.12
CA GLY A 76 4.64 11.40 10.88
C GLY A 76 3.20 10.93 10.65
N PRO A 77 2.32 11.83 10.19
CA PRO A 77 0.93 11.50 9.91
C PRO A 77 0.82 10.60 8.67
N TYR A 78 -0.26 9.82 8.64
CA TYR A 78 -0.66 9.01 7.50
C TYR A 78 -2.11 9.33 7.13
N LEU A 79 -2.47 9.08 5.87
CA LEU A 79 -3.84 9.23 5.37
C LEU A 79 -4.69 8.07 5.83
N GLY A 80 -4.19 6.86 5.62
CA GLY A 80 -4.91 5.64 5.93
C GLY A 80 -3.97 4.44 5.94
N VAL A 81 -4.47 3.36 6.52
CA VAL A 81 -3.79 2.07 6.52
C VAL A 81 -4.82 0.98 6.31
N VAL A 82 -4.50 0.02 5.44
CA VAL A 82 -5.35 -1.13 5.15
C VAL A 82 -4.55 -2.39 5.30
N THR A 83 -5.12 -3.37 5.98
CA THR A 83 -4.58 -4.72 6.02
C THR A 83 -5.52 -5.67 5.28
N ALA A 84 -4.98 -6.53 4.43
CA ALA A 84 -5.71 -7.65 3.85
C ALA A 84 -5.13 -8.98 4.33
N ARG A 85 -5.99 -9.89 4.77
CA ARG A 85 -5.64 -11.24 5.24
C ARG A 85 -6.77 -12.21 4.88
N TYR A 86 -6.40 -13.44 4.50
CA TYR A 86 -7.36 -14.49 4.10
C TYR A 86 -8.34 -14.06 2.99
N GLY A 87 -7.92 -13.17 2.08
CA GLY A 87 -8.78 -12.66 0.99
C GLY A 87 -9.74 -11.55 1.40
N GLU A 88 -9.73 -11.12 2.67
CA GLU A 88 -10.62 -10.11 3.24
C GLU A 88 -9.82 -8.95 3.85
N PHE A 89 -10.49 -7.83 4.14
CA PHE A 89 -9.89 -6.74 4.88
C PHE A 89 -9.95 -7.05 6.38
N GLU A 90 -8.84 -6.83 7.09
CA GLU A 90 -8.88 -6.83 8.54
C GLU A 90 -9.54 -5.52 8.97
N GLU A 91 -10.73 -5.61 9.57
CA GLU A 91 -11.34 -4.46 10.21
C GLU A 91 -10.44 -4.01 11.37
N LYS A 92 -10.21 -2.70 11.45
CA LYS A 92 -9.66 -2.12 12.67
C LYS A 92 -10.82 -1.93 13.63
N ASP A 93 -10.85 -2.74 14.69
CA ASP A 93 -11.62 -2.44 15.91
C ASP A 93 -11.27 -1.05 16.46
#